data_AF-A0A382Z9N2-F1
#
_entry.id   AF-A0A382Z9N2-F1
#
_cell.length_a   1.000
_cell.length_b   1.000
_cell.length_c   1.000
_cell.angle_alpha   90.00
_cell.angle_beta   90.00
_cell.angle_gamma   90.00
#
_symmetry.space_group_name_H-M   'P 1'
#
loop_
_entity.id
_entity.type
_entity.pdbx_description
1 polymer ?
#
loop_
_entity_poly.entity_id
_entity_poly.type
_entity_poly.pdbx_seq_one_letter_code
_entity_poly.pdbx_strand_id
1 'polypeptide(L)'
;GSLWEWTGHEWHIKAKGKRRADKPQVLEDARLEPSIEWLRKLDWFTPEPGLWVGDANENFLNVLASVWHERPQNAEFLGNDSFQRLFLKPKRLKPKLIVKGSGIDWLSVSTEWEEEGMRLTKKDLESLAQATSRFVKLPSKGWVELDVDATQRAQETMADLGLDGLETGTQKIAMEQAAHLGEDALSQFGDDKQAQKLRDRIEHFEGVPTTGLPEGIHAELRPYQHSGFEFLCHLQSMRLGGILADDMGLGKTLQTLT
;
A
#
# COMPACT_ATOMS: atom_id res chain seq x y z
N GLY A 1 -22.08 38.19 17.30
CA GLY A 1 -23.37 37.94 16.64
C GLY A 1 -24.49 38.22 17.63
N SER A 2 -25.72 37.80 17.30
CA SER A 2 -26.76 37.64 18.31
C SER A 2 -26.51 36.35 19.09
N LEU A 3 -26.87 36.34 20.38
CA LEU A 3 -26.81 35.18 21.25
C LEU A 3 -28.20 34.53 21.31
N TRP A 4 -28.27 33.24 21.08
CA TRP A 4 -29.50 32.45 21.08
C TRP A 4 -29.46 31.39 22.18
N GLU A 5 -30.61 31.10 22.78
CA GLU A 5 -30.76 30.10 23.85
C GLU A 5 -31.96 29.20 23.56
N TRP A 6 -31.81 27.90 23.85
CA TRP A 6 -32.87 26.90 23.66
C TRP A 6 -33.77 26.81 24.90
N THR A 7 -35.08 27.03 24.75
CA THR A 7 -36.05 26.99 25.86
C THR A 7 -36.55 25.59 26.20
N GLY A 8 -36.13 24.57 25.46
CA GLY A 8 -36.70 23.21 25.50
C GLY A 8 -37.64 22.91 24.34
N HIS A 9 -38.25 23.93 23.72
CA HIS A 9 -39.20 23.78 22.60
C HIS A 9 -38.91 24.71 21.42
N GLU A 10 -38.27 25.87 21.65
CA GLU A 10 -37.90 26.81 20.60
C GLU A 10 -36.61 27.59 20.91
N TRP A 11 -36.01 28.16 19.87
CA TRP A 11 -34.83 29.02 19.98
C TRP A 11 -35.25 30.48 20.15
N HIS A 12 -34.70 31.16 21.16
CA HIS A 12 -34.97 32.57 21.41
C HIS A 12 -33.68 33.39 21.48
N ILE A 13 -33.75 34.67 21.10
CA ILE A 13 -32.58 35.57 21.12
C ILE A 13 -32.43 36.15 22.53
N LYS A 14 -31.38 35.71 23.23
CA LYS A 14 -30.99 36.19 24.57
C LYS A 14 -30.33 37.58 24.51
N ALA A 15 -29.57 37.86 23.46
CA ALA A 15 -28.98 39.19 23.22
C ALA A 15 -28.90 39.54 21.73
N LYS A 16 -29.42 40.71 21.33
CA LYS A 16 -29.30 41.22 19.95
C LYS A 16 -27.99 41.98 19.78
N GLY A 17 -27.05 41.42 19.02
CA GLY A 17 -25.89 42.15 18.52
C GLY A 17 -26.22 42.93 17.25
N LYS A 18 -25.38 43.92 16.88
CA LYS A 18 -25.44 44.56 15.55
C LYS A 18 -25.33 43.49 14.46
N ARG A 19 -26.40 43.30 13.70
CA ARG A 19 -26.52 42.30 12.63
C ARG A 19 -25.54 42.64 11.51
N ARG A 20 -24.45 41.90 11.39
CA ARG A 20 -23.62 41.85 10.18
C ARG A 20 -23.99 40.57 9.43
N ALA A 21 -24.30 40.69 8.14
CA ALA A 21 -24.90 39.60 7.35
C ALA A 21 -24.04 38.32 7.34
N ASP A 22 -22.72 38.46 7.42
CA ASP A 22 -21.77 37.34 7.24
C ASP A 22 -21.15 36.80 8.55
N LYS A 23 -21.65 37.20 9.73
CA LYS A 23 -21.09 36.71 11.00
C LYS A 23 -21.91 35.56 11.60
N PRO A 24 -21.26 34.47 12.05
CA PRO A 24 -21.93 33.37 12.73
C PRO A 24 -22.65 33.86 13.99
N GLN A 25 -23.79 33.22 14.28
CA GLN A 25 -24.60 33.48 15.45
C GLN A 25 -24.23 32.46 16.52
N VAL A 26 -24.16 32.89 17.78
CA VAL A 26 -23.71 32.03 18.89
C VAL A 26 -24.94 31.41 19.53
N LEU A 27 -24.94 30.08 19.62
CA LEU A 27 -26.02 29.26 20.19
C LEU A 27 -25.57 28.72 21.54
N GLU A 28 -26.27 29.08 22.61
CA GLU A 28 -26.14 28.46 23.94
C GLU A 28 -27.19 27.35 24.07
N ASP A 29 -26.74 26.09 23.99
CA ASP A 29 -27.58 24.90 24.18
C ASP A 29 -26.76 23.78 24.80
N ALA A 30 -27.24 23.28 25.93
CA ALA A 30 -26.60 22.20 26.68
C ALA A 30 -26.42 20.91 25.87
N ARG A 31 -27.24 20.68 24.83
CA ARG A 31 -27.09 19.54 23.91
C ARG A 31 -25.81 19.62 23.07
N LEU A 32 -25.23 20.82 22.92
CA LEU A 32 -23.98 21.03 22.18
C LEU A 32 -22.74 20.72 23.03
N GLU A 33 -22.85 20.67 24.36
CA GLU A 33 -21.70 20.51 25.25
C GLU A 33 -20.87 19.26 24.95
N PRO A 34 -21.45 18.06 24.72
CA PRO A 34 -20.66 16.87 24.35
C PRO A 34 -19.86 17.07 23.06
N SER A 35 -20.43 17.77 22.07
CA SER A 35 -19.74 18.09 20.81
C SER A 35 -18.62 19.09 21.02
N ILE A 36 -18.84 20.11 21.85
CA ILE A 36 -17.84 21.13 22.18
C ILE A 36 -16.67 20.49 22.94
N GLU A 37 -16.94 19.64 23.94
CA GLU A 37 -15.92 18.92 24.69
C GLU A 37 -15.09 18.00 23.78
N TRP A 38 -15.75 17.28 22.87
CA TRP A 38 -15.05 16.44 21.89
C TRP A 38 -14.16 17.27 20.94
N LEU A 39 -14.65 18.41 20.44
CA LEU A 39 -13.86 19.32 19.60
C LEU A 39 -12.67 19.94 20.35
N ARG A 40 -12.81 20.21 21.66
CA ARG A 40 -11.71 20.71 22.50
C ARG A 40 -10.56 19.72 22.64
N LYS A 41 -10.82 18.41 22.59
CA LYS A 41 -9.77 17.37 22.62
C LYS A 41 -8.82 17.46 21.43
N LEU A 42 -9.28 18.06 20.34
CA LEU A 42 -8.54 18.15 19.09
C LEU A 42 -7.62 19.38 19.04
N ASP A 43 -7.65 20.24 20.07
CA ASP A 43 -6.89 21.50 20.18
C ASP A 43 -7.00 22.40 18.93
N TRP A 44 -8.21 22.43 18.34
CA TRP A 44 -8.45 23.19 17.12
C TRP A 44 -8.50 24.70 17.36
N PHE A 45 -7.96 25.45 16.41
CA PHE A 45 -8.01 26.91 16.44
C PHE A 45 -9.47 27.38 16.34
N THR A 46 -9.88 28.26 17.25
CA THR A 46 -11.20 28.87 17.26
C THR A 46 -11.11 30.34 16.82
N PRO A 47 -11.20 30.66 15.51
CA PRO A 47 -11.16 32.04 15.04
C PRO A 47 -12.33 32.88 15.56
N GLU A 48 -13.49 32.24 15.71
CA GLU A 48 -14.71 32.84 16.25
C GLU A 48 -15.46 31.81 17.11
N PRO A 49 -16.26 32.24 18.11
CA PRO A 49 -17.03 31.31 18.94
C PRO A 49 -17.95 30.42 18.12
N GLY A 50 -17.90 29.11 18.37
CA GLY A 50 -18.71 28.12 17.65
C GLY A 50 -18.10 27.66 16.31
N LEU A 51 -16.93 28.17 15.93
CA LEU A 51 -16.18 27.73 14.75
C LEU A 51 -14.83 27.18 15.18
N TRP A 52 -14.56 25.94 14.79
CA TRP A 52 -13.26 25.31 14.94
C TRP A 52 -12.69 25.05 13.55
N VAL A 53 -11.43 25.43 13.34
CA VAL A 53 -10.73 25.29 12.07
C VAL A 53 -9.40 24.58 12.32
N GLY A 54 -9.11 23.59 11.50
CA GLY A 54 -7.80 22.94 11.46
C GLY A 54 -7.44 22.58 10.02
N ASP A 55 -6.16 22.76 9.69
CA ASP A 55 -5.65 22.40 8.38
C ASP A 55 -5.49 20.89 8.28
N ALA A 56 -5.99 20.31 7.19
CA ALA A 56 -5.83 18.90 6.90
C ALA A 56 -4.36 18.57 6.58
N ASN A 57 -3.63 18.17 7.62
CA ASN A 57 -2.29 17.59 7.56
C ASN A 57 -2.26 16.21 8.24
N GLU A 58 -1.14 15.51 8.12
CA GLU A 58 -1.00 14.15 8.66
C GLU A 58 -1.25 14.09 10.18
N ASN A 59 -0.64 15.01 10.94
CA ASN A 59 -0.82 15.07 12.39
C ASN A 59 -2.29 15.31 12.76
N PHE A 60 -2.94 16.27 12.08
CA PHE A 60 -4.36 16.57 12.28
C PHE A 60 -5.24 15.34 12.04
N LEU A 61 -5.01 14.61 10.94
CA LEU A 61 -5.80 13.42 10.62
C LEU A 61 -5.56 12.29 11.62
N ASN A 62 -4.32 12.11 12.08
CA ASN A 62 -3.99 11.13 13.13
C ASN A 62 -4.68 11.44 14.46
N VAL A 63 -4.65 12.70 14.90
CA VAL A 63 -5.33 13.15 16.13
C VAL A 63 -6.84 12.99 15.98
N LEU A 64 -7.41 13.39 14.85
CA LEU A 64 -8.84 13.21 14.61
C LEU A 64 -9.23 11.73 14.63
N ALA A 65 -8.43 10.86 13.98
CA ALA A 65 -8.68 9.42 13.93
C ALA A 65 -8.58 8.75 15.30
N SER A 66 -7.70 9.21 16.20
CA SER A 66 -7.55 8.61 17.53
C SER A 66 -8.79 8.87 18.39
N VAL A 67 -9.41 10.05 18.32
CA VAL A 67 -10.60 10.40 19.10
C VAL A 67 -11.92 10.21 18.33
N TRP A 68 -11.88 9.80 17.07
CA TRP A 68 -13.07 9.67 16.21
C TRP A 68 -14.13 8.70 16.75
N HIS A 69 -13.68 7.68 17.49
CA HIS A 69 -14.56 6.69 18.10
C HIS A 69 -15.38 7.25 19.27
N GLU A 70 -14.91 8.35 19.89
CA GLU A 70 -15.57 9.03 21.01
C GLU A 70 -16.53 10.13 20.55
N ARG A 71 -16.74 10.28 19.25
CA ARG A 71 -17.55 11.37 18.69
C ARG A 71 -19.01 11.29 19.20
N PRO A 72 -19.68 12.42 19.43
CA PRO A 72 -21.06 12.44 19.89
C PRO A 72 -22.00 11.68 18.95
N GLN A 73 -22.73 10.69 19.46
CA GLN A 73 -23.64 9.87 18.64
C GLN A 73 -24.88 10.64 18.15
N ASN A 74 -25.29 11.68 18.88
CA ASN A 74 -26.44 12.50 18.54
C ASN A 74 -26.10 13.66 17.58
N ALA A 75 -24.86 13.72 17.10
CA ALA A 75 -24.42 14.73 16.14
C ALA A 75 -24.40 14.14 14.72
N GLU A 76 -24.87 14.92 13.75
CA GLU A 76 -24.74 14.60 12.33
C GLU A 76 -23.39 15.11 11.82
N PHE A 77 -22.65 14.25 11.12
CA PHE A 77 -21.35 14.58 10.55
C PHE A 77 -21.46 14.63 9.03
N LEU A 78 -21.25 15.81 8.47
CA LEU A 78 -21.29 16.07 7.04
C LEU A 78 -19.88 16.31 6.51
N GLY A 79 -19.60 15.88 5.28
CA GLY A 79 -18.30 16.09 4.67
C GLY A 79 -18.28 15.80 3.18
N ASN A 80 -17.24 16.30 2.52
CA ASN A 80 -16.94 15.99 1.13
C ASN A 80 -16.52 14.50 0.96
N ASP A 81 -16.31 14.08 -0.28
CA ASP A 81 -15.96 12.68 -0.60
C ASP A 81 -14.71 12.19 0.16
N SER A 82 -13.69 13.04 0.30
CA SER A 82 -12.47 12.70 1.04
C SER A 82 -12.75 12.46 2.51
N PHE A 83 -13.51 13.34 3.17
CA PHE A 83 -13.88 13.16 4.57
C PHE A 83 -14.76 11.92 4.77
N GLN A 84 -15.73 11.71 3.87
CA GLN A 84 -16.56 10.51 3.90
C GLN A 84 -15.71 9.24 3.81
N ARG A 85 -14.76 9.18 2.88
CA ARG A 85 -13.85 8.04 2.70
C ARG A 85 -12.91 7.82 3.88
N LEU A 86 -12.51 8.86 4.61
CA LEU A 86 -11.58 8.72 5.74
C LEU A 86 -12.28 8.34 7.05
N PHE A 87 -13.48 8.88 7.30
CA PHE A 87 -14.06 8.86 8.66
C PHE A 87 -15.49 8.31 8.74
N LEU A 88 -16.33 8.52 7.72
CA LEU A 88 -17.73 8.09 7.76
C LEU A 88 -17.93 6.70 7.15
N LYS A 89 -17.20 6.40 6.08
CA LYS A 89 -17.15 5.13 5.37
C LYS A 89 -15.68 4.80 5.07
N PRO A 90 -14.88 4.51 6.12
CA PRO A 90 -13.44 4.31 5.99
C PRO A 90 -13.14 3.22 4.95
N LYS A 91 -12.41 3.59 3.90
CA LYS A 91 -11.82 2.64 2.94
C LYS A 91 -10.32 2.79 2.99
N ARG A 92 -9.65 1.78 3.54
CA ARG A 92 -8.20 1.71 3.59
C ARG A 92 -7.66 1.17 2.28
N LEU A 93 -6.71 1.88 1.70
CA LEU A 93 -5.90 1.38 0.61
C LEU A 93 -4.94 0.34 1.15
N LYS A 94 -4.89 -0.80 0.47
CA LYS A 94 -3.89 -1.84 0.71
C LYS A 94 -3.34 -2.33 -0.63
N PRO A 95 -2.03 -2.62 -0.70
CA PRO A 95 -1.48 -3.23 -1.89
C PRO A 95 -1.95 -4.68 -1.99
N LYS A 96 -2.03 -5.16 -3.22
CA LYS A 96 -2.28 -6.53 -3.59
C LYS A 96 -1.20 -6.95 -4.58
N LEU A 97 -0.44 -7.96 -4.20
CA LEU A 97 0.56 -8.53 -5.09
C LEU A 97 -0.13 -9.46 -6.07
N ILE A 98 -0.02 -9.13 -7.34
CA ILE A 98 -0.53 -9.92 -8.46
C ILE A 98 0.63 -10.70 -9.05
N VAL A 99 0.45 -12.02 -9.17
CA VAL A 99 1.40 -12.88 -9.86
C VAL A 99 0.75 -13.51 -11.08
N LYS A 100 1.45 -13.45 -12.20
CA LYS A 100 1.06 -14.11 -13.44
C LYS A 100 2.14 -15.11 -13.84
N GLY A 101 1.74 -16.37 -13.97
CA GLY A 101 2.58 -17.40 -14.56
C GLY A 101 2.70 -17.23 -16.06
N SER A 102 3.92 -17.25 -16.59
CA SER A 102 4.17 -17.14 -18.03
C SER A 102 3.96 -18.46 -18.81
N GLY A 103 3.75 -19.58 -18.10
CA GLY A 103 3.77 -20.93 -18.67
C GLY A 103 5.18 -21.52 -18.83
N ILE A 104 6.22 -20.75 -18.49
CA ILE A 104 7.63 -21.14 -18.38
C ILE A 104 8.06 -20.90 -16.92
N ASP A 105 9.26 -21.31 -16.48
CA ASP A 105 9.79 -21.21 -15.11
C ASP A 105 10.21 -19.78 -14.68
N TRP A 106 9.45 -18.77 -15.10
CA TRP A 106 9.58 -17.41 -14.55
C TRP A 106 8.20 -16.78 -14.32
N LEU A 107 8.14 -15.86 -13.35
CA LEU A 107 6.92 -15.21 -12.89
C LEU A 107 6.92 -13.73 -13.18
N SER A 108 5.73 -13.21 -13.45
CA SER A 108 5.45 -11.78 -13.51
C SER A 108 4.81 -11.35 -12.21
N VAL A 109 5.49 -10.54 -11.39
CA VAL A 109 4.94 -9.94 -10.18
C VAL A 109 4.66 -8.46 -10.44
N SER A 110 3.53 -7.97 -9.94
CA SER A 110 3.15 -6.56 -9.99
C SER A 110 2.29 -6.21 -8.80
N THR A 111 2.33 -4.95 -8.37
CA THR A 111 1.45 -4.46 -7.31
C THR A 111 0.24 -3.77 -7.90
N GLU A 112 -0.95 -4.17 -7.46
CA GLU A 112 -2.18 -3.41 -7.64
C GLU A 112 -2.63 -2.84 -6.29
N TRP A 113 -3.41 -1.77 -6.29
CA TRP A 113 -3.93 -1.16 -5.07
C TRP A 113 -5.43 -1.40 -5.01
N GLU A 114 -5.91 -2.08 -3.96
CA GLU A 114 -7.34 -2.37 -3.81
C GLU A 114 -8.09 -1.10 -3.35
N GLU A 115 -8.87 -0.51 -4.25
CA GLU A 115 -9.94 0.42 -3.90
C GLU A 115 -11.09 0.36 -4.89
N GLU A 116 -12.31 0.18 -4.39
CA GLU A 116 -13.51 0.23 -5.21
C GLU A 116 -13.73 1.64 -5.80
N GLY A 117 -13.44 1.78 -7.10
CA GLY A 117 -13.83 2.95 -7.90
C GLY A 117 -12.81 4.09 -7.95
N MET A 118 -11.64 3.96 -7.33
CA MET A 118 -10.59 4.99 -7.43
C MET A 118 -9.64 4.71 -8.60
N ARG A 119 -9.65 5.60 -9.60
CA ARG A 119 -8.61 5.63 -10.62
C ARG A 119 -7.40 6.40 -10.06
N LEU A 120 -6.33 5.69 -9.77
CA LEU A 120 -5.04 6.23 -9.32
C LEU A 120 -4.16 6.58 -10.52
N THR A 121 -3.50 7.72 -10.47
CA THR A 121 -2.48 8.10 -11.45
C THR A 121 -1.12 7.52 -11.06
N LYS A 122 -0.16 7.50 -12.00
CA LYS A 122 1.22 7.04 -11.72
C LYS A 122 1.84 7.75 -10.51
N LYS A 123 1.64 9.06 -10.36
CA LYS A 123 2.16 9.85 -9.23
C LYS A 123 1.50 9.46 -7.89
N ASP A 124 0.23 9.09 -7.92
CA ASP A 124 -0.46 8.63 -6.70
C ASP A 124 0.13 7.28 -6.27
N LEU A 125 0.36 6.37 -7.21
CA LEU A 125 0.96 5.06 -6.97
C LEU A 125 2.40 5.19 -6.42
N GLU A 126 3.21 6.07 -6.99
CA GLU A 126 4.56 6.39 -6.49
C GLU A 126 4.50 6.92 -5.04
N SER A 127 3.51 7.77 -4.72
CA SER A 127 3.32 8.30 -3.36
C SER A 127 2.91 7.22 -2.37
N LEU A 128 2.05 6.28 -2.79
CA LEU A 128 1.61 5.15 -1.95
C LEU A 128 2.73 4.14 -1.72
N ALA A 129 3.53 3.84 -2.74
CA ALA A 129 4.63 2.88 -2.66
C ALA A 129 5.74 3.32 -1.68
N GLN A 130 5.94 4.63 -1.50
CA GLN A 130 6.94 5.21 -0.60
C GLN A 130 6.36 5.64 0.76
N ALA A 131 5.05 5.54 0.94
CA ALA A 131 4.39 5.99 2.15
C ALA A 131 4.64 5.04 3.33
N THR A 132 4.98 5.63 4.48
CA THR A 132 5.11 4.93 5.77
C THR A 132 4.05 5.35 6.78
N SER A 133 3.24 6.36 6.43
CA SER A 133 2.22 6.92 7.32
C SER A 133 0.82 6.44 6.97
N ARG A 134 -0.05 6.41 7.99
CA ARG A 134 -1.46 6.01 7.86
C ARG A 134 -2.25 6.94 6.94
N PHE A 135 -1.93 8.23 6.91
CA PHE A 135 -2.62 9.20 6.06
C PHE A 135 -1.67 9.74 5.01
N VAL A 136 -2.01 9.52 3.74
CA VAL A 136 -1.17 9.90 2.60
C VAL A 136 -1.91 10.90 1.73
N LYS A 137 -1.25 11.97 1.30
CA LYS A 137 -1.83 12.96 0.41
C LYS A 137 -1.52 12.63 -1.04
N LEU A 138 -2.52 12.10 -1.75
CA LEU A 138 -2.41 11.83 -3.18
C LEU A 138 -2.57 13.10 -4.01
N PRO A 139 -1.69 13.36 -5.00
CA PRO A 139 -1.81 14.50 -5.90
C PRO A 139 -3.19 14.64 -6.57
N SER A 140 -3.83 13.53 -6.96
CA SER A 140 -5.09 13.60 -7.72
C SER A 140 -6.36 13.40 -6.86
N LYS A 141 -6.24 12.79 -5.68
CA LYS A 141 -7.39 12.35 -4.85
C LYS A 141 -7.42 12.93 -3.44
N GLY A 142 -6.39 13.71 -3.07
CA GLY A 142 -6.24 14.24 -1.73
C GLY A 142 -5.91 13.15 -0.72
N TRP A 143 -6.33 13.34 0.53
CA TRP A 143 -6.00 12.43 1.62
C TRP A 143 -6.70 11.07 1.48
N VAL A 144 -5.92 10.00 1.69
CA VAL A 144 -6.37 8.60 1.76
C VAL A 144 -5.81 7.96 3.02
N GLU A 145 -6.48 6.91 3.50
CA GLU A 145 -6.00 6.09 4.60
C GLU A 145 -5.31 4.84 4.04
N LEU A 146 -4.09 4.57 4.48
CA LEU A 146 -3.27 3.44 4.11
C LEU A 146 -3.35 2.36 5.20
N ASP A 147 -3.47 1.11 4.80
CA ASP A 147 -3.19 -0.04 5.67
C ASP A 147 -1.67 -0.23 5.74
N VAL A 148 -1.06 0.38 6.77
CA VAL A 148 0.39 0.40 6.95
C VAL A 148 0.95 -1.01 7.13
N ASP A 149 0.26 -1.86 7.90
CA ASP A 149 0.68 -3.23 8.17
C ASP A 149 0.62 -4.11 6.90
N ALA A 150 -0.42 -3.95 6.08
CA ALA A 150 -0.48 -4.61 4.76
C ALA A 150 0.59 -4.08 3.80
N THR A 151 0.88 -2.78 3.85
CA THR A 151 1.89 -2.16 2.99
C THR A 151 3.30 -2.63 3.32
N GLN A 152 3.63 -2.68 4.61
CA GLN A 152 4.93 -3.17 5.08
C GLN A 152 5.13 -4.65 4.70
N ARG A 153 4.14 -5.52 4.94
CA ARG A 153 4.22 -6.94 4.56
C ARG A 153 4.41 -7.14 3.05
N ALA A 154 3.74 -6.33 2.24
CA ALA A 154 3.92 -6.37 0.79
C ALA A 154 5.33 -5.91 0.37
N GLN A 155 5.88 -4.87 1.00
CA GLN A 155 7.26 -4.42 0.77
C GLN A 155 8.28 -5.48 1.16
N GLU A 156 8.11 -6.13 2.32
CA GLU A 156 8.96 -7.24 2.77
C GLU A 156 8.91 -8.41 1.78
N THR A 157 7.72 -8.79 1.33
CA THR A 157 7.55 -9.85 0.31
C THR A 157 8.23 -9.52 -1.01
N MET A 158 8.18 -8.26 -1.46
CA MET A 158 8.88 -7.82 -2.66
C MET A 158 10.41 -7.83 -2.47
N ALA A 159 10.89 -7.44 -1.28
CA ALA A 159 12.31 -7.49 -0.95
C ALA A 159 12.85 -8.94 -0.92
N ASP A 160 12.08 -9.88 -0.37
CA ASP A 160 12.42 -11.31 -0.38
C ASP A 160 12.50 -11.88 -1.81
N LEU A 161 11.71 -11.32 -2.74
CA LEU A 161 11.79 -11.60 -4.17
C LEU A 161 12.96 -10.92 -4.89
N GLY A 162 13.76 -10.11 -4.18
CA GLY A 162 14.83 -9.31 -4.77
C GLY A 162 14.32 -8.15 -5.63
N LEU A 163 13.10 -7.68 -5.39
CA LEU A 163 12.47 -6.56 -6.09
C LEU A 163 12.46 -5.30 -5.23
N ASP A 164 12.71 -4.16 -5.88
CA ASP A 164 12.67 -2.86 -5.22
C ASP A 164 11.25 -2.28 -5.24
N GLY A 165 10.64 -2.18 -4.05
CA GLY A 165 9.43 -1.42 -3.81
C GLY A 165 8.13 -1.99 -4.41
N LEU A 166 7.05 -1.24 -4.24
CA LEU A 166 5.70 -1.59 -4.70
C LEU A 166 5.41 -0.97 -6.07
N GLU A 167 5.98 -1.55 -7.13
CA GLU A 167 5.75 -1.08 -8.50
C GLU A 167 4.49 -1.69 -9.11
N THR A 168 3.76 -0.89 -9.90
CA THR A 168 2.65 -1.39 -10.74
C THR A 168 3.12 -2.02 -12.04
N GLY A 169 4.39 -1.81 -12.39
CA GLY A 169 5.01 -2.44 -13.55
C GLY A 169 5.13 -3.95 -13.35
N THR A 170 5.04 -4.71 -14.43
CA THR A 170 5.33 -6.14 -14.36
C THR A 170 6.83 -6.37 -14.23
N GLN A 171 7.25 -6.89 -13.08
CA GLN A 171 8.62 -7.30 -12.80
C GLN A 171 8.73 -8.81 -12.99
N LYS A 172 9.86 -9.26 -13.56
CA LYS A 172 10.11 -10.69 -13.80
C LYS A 172 11.00 -11.24 -12.69
N ILE A 173 10.60 -12.35 -12.11
CA ILE A 173 11.39 -13.09 -11.13
C ILE A 173 11.56 -14.54 -11.59
N ALA A 174 12.69 -15.13 -11.23
CA ALA A 174 12.95 -16.54 -11.49
C ALA A 174 12.23 -17.42 -10.45
N MET A 175 11.91 -18.67 -10.77
CA MET A 175 11.23 -19.57 -9.83
C MET A 175 12.08 -19.87 -8.60
N GLU A 176 13.39 -19.91 -8.75
CA GLU A 176 14.34 -20.11 -7.65
C GLU A 176 14.18 -19.03 -6.58
N GLN A 177 14.03 -17.77 -6.99
CA GLN A 177 13.83 -16.65 -6.08
C GLN A 177 12.49 -16.77 -5.35
N ALA A 178 11.45 -17.18 -6.08
CA ALA A 178 10.12 -17.38 -5.51
C ALA A 178 10.06 -18.59 -4.57
N ALA A 179 10.88 -19.62 -4.81
CA ALA A 179 10.95 -20.82 -3.99
C ALA A 179 11.53 -20.58 -2.59
N HIS A 180 12.25 -19.46 -2.40
CA HIS A 180 12.74 -19.04 -1.08
C HIS A 180 11.70 -18.31 -0.24
N LEU A 181 10.49 -18.04 -0.78
CA LEU A 181 9.45 -17.35 -0.03
C LEU A 181 8.88 -18.22 1.08
N GLY A 182 8.72 -17.62 2.26
CA GLY A 182 7.98 -18.22 3.36
C GLY A 182 6.47 -18.27 3.09
N GLU A 183 5.76 -19.08 3.89
CA GLU A 183 4.30 -19.23 3.80
C GLU A 183 3.56 -17.88 3.98
N ASP A 184 4.05 -17.03 4.88
CA ASP A 184 3.53 -15.68 5.12
C ASP A 184 3.66 -14.78 3.88
N ALA A 185 4.79 -14.81 3.18
CA ALA A 185 5.01 -14.05 1.96
C ALA A 185 4.14 -14.58 0.82
N LEU A 186 4.01 -15.91 0.71
CA LEU A 186 3.10 -16.53 -0.26
C LEU A 186 1.66 -16.07 -0.02
N SER A 187 1.20 -15.94 1.23
CA SER A 187 -0.15 -15.46 1.58
C SER A 187 -0.49 -14.06 1.02
N GLN A 188 0.51 -13.25 0.67
CA GLN A 188 0.31 -11.92 0.08
C GLN A 188 -0.09 -11.97 -1.40
N PHE A 189 0.22 -13.06 -2.11
CA PHE A 189 -0.32 -13.31 -3.44
C PHE A 189 -1.76 -13.77 -3.28
N GLY A 190 -2.71 -12.97 -3.76
CA GLY A 190 -4.15 -13.16 -3.51
C GLY A 190 -4.68 -14.57 -3.84
N ASP A 191 -5.93 -14.86 -3.50
CA ASP A 191 -6.47 -16.24 -3.57
C ASP A 191 -6.97 -16.69 -4.96
N ASP A 192 -6.50 -16.06 -6.02
CA ASP A 192 -6.92 -16.37 -7.38
C ASP A 192 -6.19 -17.61 -7.95
N LYS A 193 -6.81 -18.27 -8.94
CA LYS A 193 -6.32 -19.55 -9.51
C LYS A 193 -4.86 -19.51 -9.97
N GLN A 194 -4.36 -18.34 -10.34
CA GLN A 194 -2.97 -18.16 -10.76
C GLN A 194 -2.01 -18.21 -9.56
N ALA A 195 -2.37 -17.60 -8.45
CA ALA A 195 -1.60 -17.66 -7.21
C ALA A 195 -1.62 -19.06 -6.60
N GLN A 196 -2.74 -19.78 -6.68
CA GLN A 196 -2.76 -21.19 -6.24
C GLN A 196 -1.80 -22.05 -7.08
N LYS A 197 -1.89 -21.96 -8.41
CA LYS A 197 -0.94 -22.66 -9.32
C LYS A 197 0.50 -22.28 -9.06
N LEU A 198 0.76 -21.04 -8.66
CA LEU A 198 2.08 -20.58 -8.27
C LEU A 198 2.57 -21.29 -7.02
N ARG A 199 1.76 -21.32 -5.95
CA ARG A 199 2.10 -22.03 -4.71
C ARG A 199 2.42 -23.49 -5.00
N ASP A 200 1.56 -24.14 -5.79
CA ASP A 200 1.78 -25.53 -6.20
C ASP A 200 3.10 -25.69 -6.97
N ARG A 201 3.45 -24.76 -7.88
CA ARG A 201 4.71 -24.81 -8.63
C ARG A 201 5.95 -24.56 -7.76
N ILE A 202 5.86 -23.65 -6.80
CA ILE A 202 6.95 -23.38 -5.85
C ILE A 202 7.19 -24.61 -4.97
N GLU A 203 6.12 -25.22 -4.47
CA GLU A 203 6.19 -26.41 -3.62
C GLU A 203 6.84 -27.62 -4.35
N HIS A 204 6.61 -27.74 -5.66
CA HIS A 204 7.13 -28.83 -6.49
C HIS A 204 8.36 -28.43 -7.32
N PHE A 205 9.01 -27.31 -7.02
CA PHE A 205 10.20 -26.87 -7.76
C PHE A 205 11.41 -27.73 -7.40
N GLU A 206 11.87 -28.57 -8.33
CA GLU A 206 12.99 -29.51 -8.13
C GLU A 206 14.39 -28.89 -8.38
N GLY A 207 14.45 -27.60 -8.72
CA GLY A 207 15.71 -26.90 -8.98
C GLY A 207 16.07 -26.80 -10.48
N VAL A 208 17.34 -26.45 -10.73
CA VAL A 208 17.87 -26.28 -12.09
C VAL A 208 17.95 -27.65 -12.79
N PRO A 209 17.37 -27.82 -13.99
CA PRO A 209 17.37 -29.09 -14.69
C PRO A 209 18.77 -29.46 -15.21
N THR A 210 19.11 -30.75 -15.09
CA THR A 210 20.36 -31.29 -15.63
C THR A 210 20.39 -31.16 -17.15
N THR A 211 21.47 -30.58 -17.68
CA THR A 211 21.63 -30.33 -19.12
C THR A 211 22.91 -30.99 -19.61
N GLY A 212 22.80 -31.83 -20.65
CA GLY A 212 23.94 -32.48 -21.27
C GLY A 212 24.78 -31.49 -22.09
N LEU A 213 26.10 -31.70 -22.12
CA LEU A 213 26.99 -30.89 -22.95
C LEU A 213 26.73 -31.15 -24.44
N PRO A 214 26.81 -30.12 -25.31
CA PRO A 214 26.70 -30.31 -26.76
C PRO A 214 27.81 -31.23 -27.30
N GLU A 215 27.48 -32.04 -28.31
CA GLU A 215 28.39 -33.03 -28.89
C GLU A 215 29.72 -32.45 -29.43
N GLY A 216 29.74 -31.15 -29.76
CA GLY A 216 30.92 -30.46 -30.29
C GLY A 216 31.93 -29.98 -29.24
N ILE A 217 31.64 -30.15 -27.95
CA ILE A 217 32.53 -29.75 -26.86
C ILE A 217 33.45 -30.91 -26.49
N HIS A 218 34.76 -30.70 -26.67
CA HIS A 218 35.81 -31.64 -26.22
C HIS A 218 36.52 -31.08 -24.99
N ALA A 219 35.81 -30.98 -23.87
CA ALA A 219 36.35 -30.52 -22.59
C ALA A 219 35.74 -31.31 -21.42
N GLU A 220 36.55 -31.60 -20.41
CA GLU A 220 36.08 -32.17 -19.14
C GLU A 220 35.80 -31.03 -18.16
N LEU A 221 34.53 -30.79 -17.88
CA LEU A 221 34.10 -29.82 -16.88
C LEU A 221 34.24 -30.40 -15.47
N ARG A 222 34.69 -29.57 -14.54
CA ARG A 222 34.60 -29.87 -13.09
C ARG A 222 33.12 -29.82 -12.65
N PRO A 223 32.73 -30.49 -11.55
CA PRO A 223 31.34 -30.49 -11.08
C PRO A 223 30.71 -29.10 -10.94
N TYR A 224 31.44 -28.13 -10.39
CA TYR A 224 30.94 -26.75 -10.26
C TYR A 224 30.78 -26.03 -11.62
N GLN A 225 31.60 -26.38 -12.63
CA GLN A 225 31.49 -25.82 -13.97
C GLN A 225 30.29 -26.39 -14.73
N HIS A 226 29.96 -27.66 -14.47
CA HIS A 226 28.71 -28.26 -14.93
C HIS A 226 27.51 -27.53 -14.33
N SER A 227 27.49 -27.28 -13.03
CA SER A 227 26.40 -26.53 -12.39
C SER A 227 26.27 -25.11 -12.95
N GLY A 228 27.38 -24.42 -13.22
CA GLY A 228 27.36 -23.10 -13.86
C GLY A 228 26.83 -23.13 -15.30
N PHE A 229 27.19 -24.15 -16.09
CA PHE A 229 26.64 -24.38 -17.44
C PHE A 229 25.13 -24.65 -17.39
N GLU A 230 24.68 -25.57 -16.53
CA GLU A 230 23.27 -25.92 -16.36
C GLU A 230 22.45 -24.69 -15.95
N PHE A 231 22.99 -23.87 -15.05
CA PHE A 231 22.38 -22.60 -14.66
C PHE A 231 22.24 -21.63 -15.84
N LEU A 232 23.28 -21.47 -16.66
CA LEU A 232 23.24 -20.62 -17.86
C LEU A 232 22.25 -21.13 -18.91
N CYS A 233 22.21 -22.45 -19.15
CA CYS A 233 21.21 -23.07 -20.02
C CYS A 233 19.80 -22.85 -19.51
N HIS A 234 19.59 -22.98 -18.20
CA HIS A 234 18.29 -22.75 -17.60
C HIS A 234 17.85 -21.29 -17.73
N LEU A 235 18.71 -20.32 -17.40
CA LEU A 235 18.46 -18.89 -17.60
C LEU A 235 18.14 -18.57 -19.07
N GLN A 236 18.89 -19.14 -20.01
CA GLN A 236 18.67 -18.98 -21.45
C GLN A 236 17.31 -19.54 -21.87
N SER A 237 16.92 -20.71 -21.37
CA SER A 237 15.61 -21.31 -21.62
C SER A 237 14.45 -20.42 -21.14
N MET A 238 14.68 -19.69 -20.04
CA MET A 238 13.74 -18.73 -19.46
C MET A 238 13.81 -17.33 -20.09
N ARG A 239 14.78 -17.08 -20.98
CA ARG A 239 15.11 -15.75 -21.52
C ARG A 239 15.38 -14.71 -20.43
N LEU A 240 15.97 -15.16 -19.33
CA LEU A 240 16.46 -14.31 -18.26
C LEU A 240 17.95 -14.02 -18.45
N GLY A 241 18.38 -12.83 -18.03
CA GLY A 241 19.80 -12.56 -17.84
C GLY A 241 20.24 -13.09 -16.48
N GLY A 242 21.51 -13.42 -16.35
CA GLY A 242 22.11 -13.75 -15.06
C GLY A 242 23.58 -13.39 -15.03
N ILE A 243 24.12 -13.31 -13.81
CA ILE A 243 25.53 -13.01 -13.56
C ILE A 243 26.17 -14.25 -12.98
N LEU A 244 27.15 -14.80 -13.70
CA LEU A 244 27.98 -15.88 -13.21
C LEU A 244 29.10 -15.28 -12.33
N ALA A 245 28.83 -15.18 -11.03
CA ALA A 245 29.71 -14.51 -10.06
C ALA A 245 30.74 -15.44 -9.39
N ASP A 246 31.17 -16.50 -10.09
CA ASP A 246 32.24 -17.39 -9.62
C ASP A 246 33.55 -16.62 -9.39
N ASP A 247 34.36 -17.08 -8.42
CA ASP A 247 35.71 -16.54 -8.16
C ASP A 247 36.62 -16.51 -9.41
N MET A 248 37.61 -15.63 -9.39
CA MET A 248 38.58 -15.48 -10.48
C MET A 248 39.41 -16.76 -10.66
N GLY A 249 39.54 -17.24 -11.90
CA GLY A 249 40.33 -18.44 -12.23
C GLY A 249 39.54 -19.76 -12.33
N LEU A 250 38.23 -19.75 -12.04
CA LEU A 250 37.38 -20.96 -12.08
C LEU A 250 36.87 -21.37 -13.48
N GLY A 251 37.34 -20.72 -14.55
CA GLY A 251 37.03 -21.13 -15.92
C GLY A 251 35.65 -20.71 -16.43
N LYS A 252 35.14 -19.53 -16.03
CA LYS A 252 33.87 -18.95 -16.52
C LYS A 252 33.77 -18.88 -18.05
N THR A 253 34.88 -18.64 -18.75
CA THR A 253 34.92 -18.64 -20.22
C THR A 253 34.55 -19.99 -20.80
N LEU A 254 35.04 -21.09 -20.20
CA LEU A 254 34.72 -22.44 -20.65
C LEU A 254 33.23 -22.72 -20.46
N GLN A 255 32.66 -22.36 -19.30
CA GLN A 255 31.23 -22.50 -19.01
C GLN A 255 30.32 -21.69 -19.94
N THR A 256 30.83 -20.59 -20.53
CA THR A 256 30.05 -19.72 -21.43
C THR A 256 30.12 -20.18 -22.89
N LEU A 257 31.18 -20.88 -23.28
CA LEU A 257 31.38 -21.37 -24.65
C LEU A 257 30.76 -22.74 -24.90
N THR A 258 30.54 -23.51 -23.82
CA THR A 258 29.78 -24.76 -23.78
C THR A 258 28.30 -24.51 -23.91
#